data_AF-A0A1I4UAZ3-F1
#
_entry.id   AF-A0A1I4UAZ3-F1
#
_cell.length_a   1.000
_cell.length_b   1.000
_cell.length_c   1.000
_cell.angle_alpha   90.00
_cell.angle_beta   90.00
_cell.angle_gamma   90.00
#
_symmetry.space_group_name_H-M   'P 1'
#
loop_
_entity.id
_entity.type
_entity.pdbx_description
1 polymer ?
#
loop_
_entity_poly.entity_id
_entity_poly.type
_entity_poly.pdbx_seq_one_letter_code
_entity_poly.pdbx_strand_id
1 'polypeptide(L)'
;MKTLPIFLLSILLFCSCSTSPINSMYFDVDAQRVRSCSFKGIGQITLQNESIPDEEAVTIYWIDYMKPIPSSMPFSEIGAQYYISTVSSMIKIENKLFRLSANSMYRIERTEGKEATVVIYVWTDQKGKIFKTDTRECK
;
A
#
# COMPACT_ATOMS: atom_id res chain seq x y z
N MET A 1 24.29 54.89 -27.25
CA MET A 1 23.09 54.06 -27.01
C MET A 1 23.53 52.61 -27.00
N LYS A 2 23.45 51.92 -25.85
CA LYS A 2 23.78 50.50 -25.70
C LYS A 2 22.47 49.73 -25.59
N THR A 3 22.18 48.87 -26.55
CA THR A 3 21.06 47.92 -26.48
C THR A 3 21.51 46.70 -25.67
N LEU A 4 20.91 46.51 -24.50
CA LEU A 4 21.10 45.34 -23.65
C LEU A 4 20.13 44.24 -24.13
N PRO A 5 20.56 42.98 -24.33
CA PRO A 5 19.64 41.93 -24.74
C PRO A 5 18.77 41.50 -23.55
N ILE A 6 17.46 41.70 -23.67
CA ILE A 6 16.44 41.11 -22.80
C ILE A 6 16.35 39.64 -23.20
N PHE A 7 17.23 38.83 -22.62
CA PHE A 7 17.22 37.38 -22.78
C PHE A 7 17.47 36.74 -21.42
N LEU A 8 16.61 37.02 -20.46
CA LEU A 8 16.61 36.30 -19.20
C LEU A 8 15.19 36.02 -18.76
N LEU A 9 14.97 34.75 -18.40
CA LEU A 9 14.00 34.30 -17.40
C LEU A 9 12.62 33.83 -17.89
N SER A 10 12.58 32.84 -18.79
CA SER A 10 11.34 32.10 -19.09
C SER A 10 11.48 30.55 -19.00
N ILE A 11 12.53 30.02 -18.36
CA ILE A 11 12.85 28.57 -18.38
C ILE A 11 12.47 27.81 -17.09
N LEU A 12 11.78 28.40 -16.11
CA LEU A 12 11.60 27.75 -14.77
C LEU A 12 10.16 27.48 -14.34
N LEU A 13 9.27 27.01 -15.22
CA LEU A 13 7.91 26.62 -14.79
C LEU A 13 7.36 25.33 -15.43
N PHE A 14 8.23 24.40 -15.84
CA PHE A 14 7.81 23.00 -16.07
C PHE A 14 8.26 22.12 -14.89
N CYS A 15 7.88 22.51 -13.67
CA CYS A 15 7.72 21.52 -12.61
C CYS A 15 6.50 20.67 -12.99
N SER A 16 6.72 19.63 -13.79
CA SER A 16 5.77 18.53 -13.91
C SER A 16 5.62 17.94 -12.51
N CYS A 17 4.61 18.42 -11.79
CA CYS A 17 4.11 17.78 -10.60
C CYS A 17 3.47 16.48 -11.08
N SER A 18 4.23 15.37 -11.06
CA SER A 18 3.66 14.04 -11.17
C SER A 18 2.79 13.85 -9.93
N THR A 19 1.50 14.21 -10.05
CA THR A 19 0.54 13.92 -8.99
C THR A 19 0.34 12.41 -9.01
N SER A 20 1.11 11.70 -8.17
CA SER A 20 0.88 10.28 -7.93
C SER A 20 -0.60 10.09 -7.57
N PRO A 21 -1.27 9.05 -8.09
CA PRO A 21 -2.69 8.84 -7.85
C PRO A 21 -2.96 8.86 -6.35
N ILE A 22 -4.01 9.55 -5.93
CA ILE A 22 -4.33 9.79 -4.51
C ILE A 22 -4.48 8.45 -3.72
N ASN A 23 -4.85 7.36 -4.40
CA ASN A 23 -5.00 6.03 -3.80
C ASN A 23 -3.83 5.07 -4.11
N SER A 24 -2.75 5.54 -4.72
CA SER A 24 -1.61 4.68 -5.07
C SER A 24 -0.83 4.20 -3.84
N MET A 25 -0.27 2.99 -3.97
CA MET A 25 0.53 2.33 -2.95
C MET A 25 1.58 1.46 -3.60
N TYR A 26 2.59 1.08 -2.82
CA TYR A 26 3.60 0.09 -3.22
C TYR A 26 3.97 -0.78 -2.03
N PHE A 27 4.63 -1.91 -2.29
CA PHE A 27 5.19 -2.74 -1.24
C PHE A 27 6.71 -2.53 -1.12
N ASP A 28 7.15 -2.12 0.07
CA ASP A 28 8.56 -2.03 0.42
C ASP A 28 9.03 -3.42 0.91
N VAL A 29 9.71 -4.13 0.01
CA VAL A 29 10.19 -5.50 0.25
C VAL A 29 11.24 -5.52 1.36
N ASP A 30 12.14 -4.56 1.41
CA ASP A 30 13.21 -4.56 2.41
C ASP A 30 12.64 -4.29 3.81
N ALA A 31 11.71 -3.34 3.89
CA ALA A 31 11.10 -2.93 5.15
C ALA A 31 9.81 -3.70 5.53
N GLN A 32 9.43 -4.71 4.72
CA GLN A 32 8.26 -5.59 4.90
C GLN A 32 6.96 -4.85 5.23
N ARG A 33 6.63 -3.84 4.43
CA ARG A 33 5.47 -2.97 4.68
C ARG A 33 4.83 -2.48 3.39
N VAL A 34 3.53 -2.28 3.42
CA VAL A 34 2.84 -1.51 2.37
C VAL A 34 2.98 -0.03 2.68
N ARG A 35 3.17 0.81 1.67
CA ARG A 35 3.32 2.27 1.81
C ARG A 35 2.36 2.99 0.90
N SER A 36 1.75 4.03 1.46
CA SER A 36 0.91 4.96 0.72
C SER A 36 1.79 5.92 -0.06
N CYS A 37 1.42 6.19 -1.31
CA CYS A 37 2.04 7.24 -2.12
C CYS A 37 1.42 8.62 -1.89
N SER A 38 0.39 8.69 -1.05
CA SER A 38 -0.31 9.92 -0.73
C SER A 38 -0.35 10.16 0.78
N PHE A 39 -0.84 11.34 1.16
CA PHE A 39 -1.05 11.72 2.55
C PHE A 39 -2.25 11.02 3.21
N LYS A 40 -3.05 10.23 2.47
CA LYS A 40 -4.25 9.57 3.02
C LYS A 40 -3.93 8.38 3.94
N GLY A 41 -2.69 7.89 3.95
CA GLY A 41 -2.31 6.75 4.79
C GLY A 41 -2.64 5.40 4.16
N ILE A 42 -2.61 4.34 4.96
CA ILE A 42 -3.10 2.99 4.64
C ILE A 42 -4.23 2.67 5.61
N GLY A 43 -5.45 3.06 5.25
CA GLY A 43 -6.62 2.91 6.12
C GLY A 43 -7.22 1.51 6.07
N GLN A 44 -7.26 0.92 4.87
CA GLN A 44 -7.83 -0.40 4.63
C GLN A 44 -7.11 -1.06 3.46
N ILE A 45 -6.77 -2.35 3.63
CA ILE A 45 -6.39 -3.21 2.52
C ILE A 45 -7.08 -4.56 2.61
N THR A 46 -7.29 -5.19 1.46
CA THR A 46 -7.75 -6.58 1.34
C THR A 46 -6.64 -7.41 0.71
N LEU A 47 -6.40 -8.60 1.25
CA LEU A 47 -5.45 -9.57 0.75
C LEU A 47 -6.20 -10.81 0.29
N GLN A 48 -6.04 -11.15 -0.98
CA GLN A 48 -6.50 -12.42 -1.54
C GLN A 48 -5.27 -13.27 -1.89
N ASN A 49 -5.24 -14.52 -1.43
CA ASN A 49 -4.26 -15.47 -1.93
C ASN A 49 -4.73 -15.98 -3.30
N GLU A 50 -3.90 -15.79 -4.32
CA GLU A 50 -4.16 -16.17 -5.70
C GLU A 50 -3.57 -17.56 -6.01
N SER A 51 -2.81 -18.16 -5.09
CA SER A 51 -2.18 -19.48 -5.24
C SER A 51 -2.98 -20.62 -4.62
N ILE A 52 -3.88 -20.33 -3.69
CA ILE A 52 -4.74 -21.32 -3.03
C ILE A 52 -6.19 -21.05 -3.42
N PRO A 53 -6.81 -21.91 -4.25
CA PRO A 53 -8.22 -21.77 -4.58
C PRO A 53 -9.08 -21.78 -3.31
N ASP A 54 -10.12 -20.93 -3.31
CA ASP A 54 -11.12 -20.84 -2.23
C ASP A 54 -10.57 -20.41 -0.86
N GLU A 55 -9.30 -19.98 -0.75
CA GLU A 55 -8.81 -19.35 0.48
C GLU A 55 -9.50 -18.00 0.68
N GLU A 56 -10.05 -17.81 1.88
CA GLU A 56 -10.81 -16.62 2.21
C GLU A 56 -9.92 -15.37 2.25
N ALA A 57 -10.35 -14.31 1.57
CA ALA A 57 -9.68 -13.01 1.65
C ALA A 57 -9.63 -12.49 3.09
N VAL A 58 -8.56 -11.78 3.41
CA VAL A 58 -8.37 -11.11 4.69
C VAL A 58 -8.37 -9.60 4.48
N THR A 59 -9.16 -8.86 5.26
CA THR A 59 -9.14 -7.41 5.31
C THR A 59 -8.41 -6.95 6.56
N ILE A 60 -7.55 -5.94 6.40
CA ILE A 60 -6.89 -5.24 7.49
C ILE A 60 -7.32 -3.78 7.43
N TYR A 61 -7.84 -3.24 8.55
CA TYR A 61 -8.26 -1.86 8.63
C TYR A 61 -7.80 -1.16 9.91
N TRP A 62 -7.48 0.12 9.79
CA TRP A 62 -7.09 1.00 10.88
C TRP A 62 -8.30 1.34 11.77
N ILE A 63 -8.15 1.18 13.09
CA ILE A 63 -9.25 1.39 14.05
C ILE A 63 -8.96 2.44 15.12
N ASP A 64 -7.76 3.02 15.16
CA ASP A 64 -7.43 4.07 16.13
C ASP A 64 -7.86 5.45 15.60
N TYR A 65 -9.13 5.79 15.80
CA TYR A 65 -9.74 7.05 15.34
C TYR A 65 -9.14 8.31 16.01
N MET A 66 -8.35 8.14 17.07
CA MET A 66 -7.68 9.26 17.76
C MET A 66 -6.34 9.62 17.13
N LYS A 67 -5.84 8.80 16.20
CA LYS A 67 -4.56 9.01 15.54
C LYS A 67 -4.72 9.09 14.02
N PRO A 68 -3.87 9.86 13.34
CA PRO A 68 -3.86 9.88 11.89
C PRO A 68 -3.55 8.47 11.34
N ILE A 69 -4.20 8.12 10.24
CA ILE A 69 -3.93 6.87 9.52
C ILE A 69 -2.46 6.90 9.07
N PRO A 70 -1.65 5.88 9.40
CA PRO A 70 -0.23 5.89 9.09
C PRO A 70 0.01 5.72 7.59
N SER A 71 1.05 6.37 7.07
CA SER A 71 1.50 6.25 5.67
C SER A 71 2.11 4.89 5.32
N SER A 72 2.29 4.01 6.30
CA SER A 72 2.80 2.67 6.08
C SER A 72 2.21 1.69 7.08
N MET A 73 2.01 0.45 6.64
CA MET A 73 1.56 -0.65 7.50
C MET A 73 2.53 -1.84 7.40
N PRO A 74 3.15 -2.28 8.51
CA PRO A 74 4.02 -3.45 8.51
C PRO A 74 3.22 -4.74 8.38
N PHE A 75 3.78 -5.72 7.67
CA PHE A 75 3.16 -7.04 7.49
C PHE A 75 3.72 -8.11 8.47
N SER A 76 4.92 -7.91 9.00
CA SER A 76 5.53 -8.82 9.96
C SER A 76 4.97 -8.67 11.38
N GLU A 77 4.51 -7.47 11.74
CA GLU A 77 4.07 -7.11 13.10
C GLU A 77 2.92 -6.10 13.03
N ILE A 78 1.72 -6.56 12.69
CA ILE A 78 0.54 -5.70 12.67
C ILE A 78 0.18 -5.33 14.12
N GLY A 79 0.29 -4.04 14.46
CA GLY A 79 -0.01 -3.55 15.81
C GLY A 79 -1.51 -3.57 16.14
N ALA A 80 -1.84 -3.47 17.43
CA ALA A 80 -3.23 -3.55 17.94
C ALA A 80 -4.17 -2.43 17.46
N GLN A 81 -3.61 -1.37 16.88
CA GLN A 81 -4.33 -0.27 16.23
C GLN A 81 -4.96 -0.65 14.88
N TYR A 82 -4.72 -1.87 14.41
CA TYR A 82 -5.40 -2.47 13.27
C TYR A 82 -6.34 -3.58 13.74
N TYR A 83 -7.43 -3.73 13.01
CA TYR A 83 -8.28 -4.91 13.07
C TYR A 83 -8.06 -5.75 11.82
N ILE A 84 -8.04 -7.07 11.99
CA ILE A 84 -7.88 -8.05 10.93
C ILE A 84 -9.07 -8.99 10.97
N SER A 85 -9.72 -9.21 9.84
CA SER A 85 -10.73 -10.25 9.70
C SER A 85 -10.75 -10.88 8.34
N THR A 86 -11.33 -12.06 8.28
CA THR A 86 -11.78 -12.66 7.04
C THR A 86 -12.94 -11.86 6.41
N VAL A 87 -13.05 -11.86 5.08
CA VAL A 87 -14.04 -11.04 4.35
C VAL A 87 -15.45 -11.60 4.43
N SER A 88 -15.64 -12.92 4.26
CA SER A 88 -16.96 -13.53 4.15
C SER A 88 -17.57 -13.88 5.51
N SER A 89 -16.74 -14.36 6.43
CA SER A 89 -17.15 -14.83 7.76
C SER A 89 -16.99 -13.76 8.85
N MET A 90 -16.31 -12.64 8.55
CA MET A 90 -16.03 -11.56 9.49
C MET A 90 -15.37 -12.04 10.79
N ILE A 91 -14.63 -13.15 10.72
CA ILE A 91 -13.95 -13.75 11.86
C ILE A 91 -12.72 -12.92 12.13
N LYS A 92 -12.63 -12.37 13.34
CA LYS A 92 -11.46 -11.63 13.81
C LYS A 92 -10.24 -12.55 13.87
N ILE A 93 -9.13 -12.09 13.29
CA ILE A 93 -7.82 -12.73 13.39
C ILE A 93 -7.00 -11.95 14.42
N GLU A 94 -6.38 -12.64 15.38
CA GLU A 94 -5.46 -11.99 16.30
C GLU A 94 -4.21 -11.50 15.55
N ASN A 95 -3.85 -10.22 15.72
CA ASN A 95 -2.79 -9.60 14.93
C ASN A 95 -1.43 -10.32 15.05
N LYS A 96 -1.12 -10.85 16.24
CA LYS A 96 0.10 -11.64 16.49
C LYS A 96 0.12 -12.97 15.73
N LEU A 97 -1.04 -13.50 15.34
CA LEU A 97 -1.21 -14.77 14.63
C LEU A 97 -1.32 -14.60 13.11
N PHE A 98 -1.59 -13.39 12.63
CA PHE A 98 -1.67 -13.12 11.19
C PHE A 98 -0.34 -13.44 10.51
N ARG A 99 -0.38 -14.37 9.55
CA ARG A 99 0.77 -14.77 8.74
C ARG A 99 0.32 -15.02 7.31
N LEU A 100 1.20 -14.71 6.36
CA LEU A 100 0.98 -15.09 4.97
C LEU A 100 1.45 -16.53 4.75
N SER A 101 0.74 -17.25 3.89
CA SER A 101 1.12 -18.57 3.41
C SER A 101 2.43 -18.50 2.63
N ALA A 102 3.24 -19.54 2.77
CA ALA A 102 4.52 -19.66 2.07
C ALA A 102 4.30 -19.89 0.56
N ASN A 103 5.30 -19.53 -0.25
CA ASN A 103 5.35 -19.76 -1.70
C ASN A 103 4.06 -19.36 -2.45
N SER A 104 3.42 -18.28 -2.01
CA SER A 104 2.12 -17.84 -2.49
C SER A 104 2.20 -16.46 -3.13
N MET A 105 1.30 -16.22 -4.08
CA MET A 105 1.05 -14.90 -4.66
C MET A 105 -0.17 -14.30 -3.98
N TYR A 106 -0.05 -13.07 -3.51
CA TYR A 106 -1.15 -12.31 -2.96
C TYR A 106 -1.47 -11.11 -3.83
N ARG A 107 -2.77 -10.91 -4.05
CA ARG A 107 -3.34 -9.67 -4.57
C ARG A 107 -3.72 -8.79 -3.39
N ILE A 108 -3.07 -7.63 -3.29
CA ILE A 108 -3.36 -6.63 -2.25
C ILE A 108 -4.15 -5.50 -2.89
N GLU A 109 -5.37 -5.29 -2.42
CA GLU A 109 -6.23 -4.21 -2.84
C GLU A 109 -6.30 -3.11 -1.79
N ARG A 110 -6.37 -1.86 -2.25
CA ARG A 110 -6.71 -0.70 -1.43
C ARG A 110 -7.92 -0.01 -2.03
N THR A 111 -8.96 0.14 -1.21
CA THR A 111 -10.18 0.85 -1.55
C THR A 111 -10.38 1.98 -0.54
N GLU A 112 -10.38 3.23 -0.99
CA GLU A 112 -10.59 4.40 -0.14
C GLU A 112 -11.64 5.34 -0.72
N GLY A 113 -12.82 5.37 -0.08
CA GLY A 113 -13.89 6.28 -0.44
C GLY A 113 -14.38 6.09 -1.88
N LYS A 114 -14.31 7.17 -2.69
CA LYS A 114 -14.74 7.19 -4.10
C LYS A 114 -13.58 7.04 -5.09
N GLU A 115 -12.36 6.83 -4.60
CA GLU A 115 -11.20 6.66 -5.48
C GLU A 115 -11.22 5.28 -6.14
N ALA A 116 -10.57 5.16 -7.30
CA ALA A 116 -10.39 3.87 -7.96
C ALA A 116 -9.60 2.90 -7.06
N THR A 117 -10.02 1.63 -7.01
CA THR A 117 -9.28 0.57 -6.32
C THR A 117 -7.89 0.45 -6.92
N VAL A 118 -6.88 0.44 -6.05
CA VAL A 118 -5.50 0.17 -6.44
C VAL A 118 -5.15 -1.25 -6.03
N VAL A 119 -4.44 -1.93 -6.93
CA VAL A 119 -4.05 -3.32 -6.77
C VAL A 119 -2.55 -3.41 -6.94
N ILE A 120 -1.89 -4.14 -6.03
CA ILE A 120 -0.50 -4.58 -6.20
C ILE A 120 -0.44 -6.07 -5.98
N TYR A 121 0.55 -6.72 -6.58
CA TYR A 121 0.82 -8.14 -6.38
C TYR A 121 2.12 -8.32 -5.61
N VAL A 122 2.12 -9.28 -4.68
CA VAL A 122 3.29 -9.66 -3.89
C VAL A 122 3.46 -11.17 -3.88
N TRP A 123 4.70 -11.63 -3.72
CA TRP A 123 5.04 -13.05 -3.65
C TRP A 123 5.80 -13.34 -2.38
N THR A 124 5.41 -14.42 -1.71
CA THR A 124 6.02 -14.89 -0.47
C THR A 124 7.02 -16.02 -0.70
N ASP A 125 8.06 -16.05 0.12
CA ASP A 125 9.06 -17.11 0.13
C ASP A 125 8.57 -18.34 0.93
N GLN A 126 9.45 -19.32 1.10
CA GLN A 126 9.19 -20.54 1.88
C GLN A 126 8.84 -20.29 3.36
N LYS A 127 9.05 -19.08 3.89
CA LYS A 127 8.74 -18.67 5.27
C LYS A 127 7.54 -17.73 5.36
N GLY A 128 6.86 -17.44 4.24
CA GLY A 128 5.77 -16.47 4.19
C GLY A 128 6.23 -15.01 4.15
N LYS A 129 7.54 -14.74 3.99
CA LYS A 129 8.08 -13.38 3.87
C LYS A 129 7.93 -12.91 2.43
N ILE A 130 7.49 -11.68 2.22
CA ILE A 130 7.38 -11.12 0.87
C ILE A 130 8.77 -10.87 0.30
N PHE A 131 9.11 -11.46 -0.85
CA PHE A 131 10.42 -11.28 -1.50
C PHE A 131 10.34 -10.53 -2.83
N LYS A 132 9.13 -10.34 -3.36
CA LYS A 132 8.89 -9.69 -4.65
C LYS A 132 7.56 -8.96 -4.63
N THR A 133 7.49 -7.86 -5.37
CA THR A 133 6.26 -7.15 -5.72
C THR A 133 6.35 -6.61 -7.14
N ASP A 134 5.22 -6.35 -7.78
CA ASP A 134 5.10 -5.70 -9.08
C ASP A 134 5.18 -4.16 -9.00
N THR A 135 4.95 -3.60 -7.80
CA THR A 135 4.95 -2.17 -7.54
C THR A 135 5.85 -1.88 -6.35
N ARG A 136 7.11 -1.50 -6.65
CA ARG A 136 8.17 -1.28 -5.65
C ARG A 136 8.33 0.17 -5.18
N GLU A 137 7.73 1.10 -5.90
CA GLU A 137 7.82 2.53 -5.63
C GLU A 137 6.58 3.25 -6.19
N CYS A 138 6.38 4.47 -5.72
CA CYS A 138 5.36 5.36 -6.26
C CYS A 138 5.77 5.84 -7.66
N LYS A 139 4.81 5.86 -8.57
CA LYS A 139 4.98 6.41 -9.92
C LYS A 139 4.38 7.81 -10.02
#